data_AF-A0A972FIC3-F1
#
_entry.id   AF-A0A972FIC3-F1
#
_cell.length_a   1.000
_cell.length_b   1.000
_cell.length_c   1.000
_cell.angle_alpha   90.00
_cell.angle_beta   90.00
_cell.angle_gamma   90.00
#
_symmetry.space_group_name_H-M   'P 1'
#
loop_
_entity.id
_entity.type
_entity.pdbx_description
1 polymer ?
#
loop_
_entity_poly.entity_id
_entity_poly.type
_entity_poly.pdbx_seq_one_letter_code
_entity_poly.pdbx_strand_id
1 'polypeptide(L)'
;MNPFKIQKTGEFSSDTFNDEIKSALQKIKDENYLPGFGQEIIKNDVESAVHLNGELYSGNYLIFQIQNHSEPMGHLHCFLSLDKTFLSIIAI
;
A
#
# COMPACT_ATOMS: atom_id res chain seq x y z
N MET A 1 -3.98 13.13 -5.71
CA MET A 1 -2.74 12.34 -5.75
C MET A 1 -2.66 11.62 -7.08
N ASN A 2 -1.47 11.41 -7.65
CA ASN A 2 -1.25 10.61 -8.86
C ASN A 2 -1.42 9.11 -8.52
N PRO A 3 -2.42 8.42 -9.10
CA PRO A 3 -2.69 7.03 -8.77
C PRO A 3 -1.65 6.11 -9.41
N PHE A 4 -1.30 5.02 -8.72
CA PHE A 4 -0.48 3.95 -9.27
C PHE A 4 -0.74 2.61 -8.59
N LYS A 5 -0.24 1.55 -9.21
CA LYS A 5 -0.39 0.18 -8.74
C LYS A 5 0.93 -0.58 -8.88
N ILE A 6 1.33 -1.27 -7.82
CA ILE A 6 2.44 -2.23 -7.79
C ILE A 6 1.83 -3.57 -7.42
N GLN A 7 1.99 -4.58 -8.28
CA GLN A 7 1.55 -5.94 -8.01
C GLN A 7 2.65 -6.91 -8.39
N LYS A 8 3.01 -7.80 -7.47
CA LYS A 8 4.09 -8.76 -7.66
C LYS A 8 3.66 -10.12 -7.10
N THR A 9 4.04 -11.17 -7.82
CA THR A 9 3.90 -12.57 -7.42
C THR A 9 5.30 -13.16 -7.24
N GLY A 10 5.51 -13.93 -6.18
CA GLY A 10 6.82 -14.48 -5.79
C GLY A 10 6.92 -14.62 -4.27
N GLU A 11 8.01 -15.13 -3.76
CA GLU A 11 8.19 -15.24 -2.30
C GLU A 11 8.62 -13.91 -1.70
N PHE A 12 7.82 -13.39 -0.75
CA PHE A 12 8.10 -12.13 -0.07
C PHE A 12 8.33 -12.34 1.43
N SER A 13 9.23 -11.53 2.01
CA SER A 13 9.31 -11.40 3.47
C SER A 13 8.48 -10.21 3.93
N SER A 14 8.19 -10.16 5.24
CA SER A 14 7.55 -8.99 5.84
C SER A 14 8.42 -7.73 5.71
N ASP A 15 9.74 -7.88 5.70
CA ASP A 15 10.68 -6.77 5.51
C ASP A 15 10.60 -6.22 4.10
N THR A 16 10.57 -7.10 3.08
CA THR A 16 10.36 -6.70 1.69
C THR A 16 9.03 -5.97 1.53
N PHE A 17 7.96 -6.43 2.17
CA PHE A 17 6.67 -5.73 2.15
C PHE A 17 6.79 -4.32 2.73
N ASN A 18 7.41 -4.18 3.90
CA ASN A 18 7.61 -2.88 4.53
C ASN A 18 8.45 -1.93 3.69
N ASP A 19 9.47 -2.45 3.00
CA ASP A 19 10.34 -1.64 2.13
C ASP A 19 9.59 -1.18 0.87
N GLU A 20 8.77 -2.04 0.25
CA GLU A 20 7.90 -1.65 -0.87
C GLU A 20 6.89 -0.57 -0.46
N ILE A 21 6.35 -0.63 0.77
CA ILE A 21 5.48 0.42 1.33
C ILE A 21 6.23 1.74 1.46
N LYS A 22 7.43 1.74 2.05
CA LYS A 22 8.26 2.94 2.18
C LYS A 22 8.59 3.55 0.82
N SER A 23 8.97 2.72 -0.15
CA SER A 23 9.24 3.17 -1.52
C SER A 23 7.99 3.77 -2.18
N ALA A 24 6.81 3.17 -1.97
CA ALA A 24 5.56 3.71 -2.49
C ALA A 24 5.20 5.07 -1.86
N LEU A 25 5.37 5.23 -0.55
CA LEU A 25 5.13 6.50 0.15
C LEU A 25 6.09 7.60 -0.31
N GLN A 26 7.38 7.26 -0.47
CA GLN A 26 8.38 8.18 -1.00
C GLN A 26 8.03 8.61 -2.43
N LYS A 27 7.61 7.66 -3.28
CA LYS A 27 7.12 7.95 -4.63
C LYS A 27 5.93 8.92 -4.63
N ILE A 28 4.95 8.72 -3.74
CA ILE A 28 3.79 9.63 -3.60
C ILE A 28 4.27 11.03 -3.26
N LYS A 29 5.16 11.17 -2.27
CA LYS A 29 5.71 12.44 -1.84
C LYS A 29 6.41 13.18 -2.98
N ASP A 30 7.26 12.47 -3.73
CA ASP A 30 8.08 13.06 -4.78
C ASP A 30 7.27 13.42 -6.03
N GLU A 31 6.39 12.52 -6.50
CA GLU A 31 5.61 12.74 -7.72
C GLU A 31 4.46 13.76 -7.56
N ASN A 32 4.00 13.99 -6.34
CA ASN A 32 2.91 14.93 -6.06
C ASN A 32 3.40 16.26 -5.45
N TYR A 33 4.72 16.43 -5.26
CA TYR A 33 5.33 17.59 -4.61
C TYR A 33 4.61 17.96 -3.30
N LEU A 34 4.64 17.07 -2.31
CA LEU A 34 3.94 17.25 -1.04
C LEU A 34 4.89 17.78 0.06
N PRO A 35 5.06 19.11 0.22
CA PRO A 35 5.97 19.68 1.22
C PRO A 35 5.51 19.43 2.66
N GLY A 36 4.21 19.28 2.89
CA GLY A 36 3.60 18.94 4.18
C GLY A 36 3.21 17.46 4.28
N PHE A 37 3.97 16.56 3.65
CA PHE A 37 3.65 15.13 3.61
C PHE A 37 3.46 14.53 5.01
N GLY A 38 2.27 13.98 5.23
CA GLY A 38 1.92 13.18 6.39
C GLY A 38 1.29 11.86 5.97
N GLN A 39 1.36 10.88 6.85
CA GLN A 39 0.65 9.61 6.68
C GLN A 39 0.08 9.15 8.02
N GLU A 40 -1.11 8.57 7.98
CA GLU A 40 -1.77 7.98 9.14
C GLU A 40 -2.29 6.59 8.77
N ILE A 41 -2.11 5.60 9.64
CA ILE A 41 -2.69 4.27 9.42
C ILE A 41 -4.15 4.34 9.86
N ILE A 42 -5.08 4.25 8.89
CA ILE A 42 -6.53 4.33 9.14
C ILE A 42 -7.21 2.96 9.14
N LYS A 43 -6.54 1.93 8.63
CA LYS A 43 -6.98 0.53 8.75
C LYS A 43 -5.79 -0.40 8.86
N ASN A 44 -5.86 -1.33 9.81
CA ASN A 44 -4.97 -2.46 9.95
C ASN A 44 -5.85 -3.70 10.12
N ASP A 45 -6.23 -4.31 9.00
CA ASP A 45 -7.04 -5.52 8.99
C ASP A 45 -6.13 -6.75 8.90
N VAL A 46 -6.35 -7.69 9.79
CA VAL A 46 -5.54 -8.91 9.88
C VAL A 46 -5.93 -9.90 8.77
N GLU A 47 -7.15 -9.80 8.26
CA GLU A 47 -7.64 -10.74 7.24
C GLU A 47 -8.59 -10.05 6.25
N SER A 48 -8.06 -9.75 5.07
CA SER A 48 -8.83 -9.32 3.91
C SER A 48 -8.57 -10.26 2.74
N ALA A 49 -9.53 -10.35 1.83
CA ALA A 49 -9.40 -11.12 0.60
C ALA A 49 -9.34 -10.19 -0.61
N VAL A 50 -8.38 -10.42 -1.51
CA VAL A 50 -8.21 -9.66 -2.76
C VAL A 50 -8.31 -10.62 -3.93
N HIS A 51 -9.11 -10.25 -4.94
CA HIS A 51 -9.18 -10.98 -6.20
C HIS A 51 -8.20 -10.38 -7.21
N LEU A 52 -7.33 -11.21 -7.79
CA LEU A 52 -6.45 -10.81 -8.89
C LEU A 52 -6.42 -11.91 -9.95
N ASN A 53 -6.70 -11.56 -11.20
CA ASN A 53 -6.65 -12.48 -12.34
C ASN A 53 -7.47 -13.77 -12.15
N GLY A 54 -8.55 -13.73 -11.37
CA GLY A 54 -9.38 -14.89 -11.06
C GLY A 54 -8.94 -15.72 -9.84
N GLU A 55 -7.81 -15.37 -9.22
CA GLU A 55 -7.32 -15.99 -7.99
C GLU A 55 -7.71 -15.15 -6.77
N LEU A 56 -7.98 -15.84 -5.65
CA LEU A 56 -8.33 -15.24 -4.38
C LEU A 56 -7.15 -15.35 -3.41
N TYR A 57 -6.65 -14.21 -2.96
CA TYR A 57 -5.58 -14.12 -1.99
C TYR A 57 -6.15 -13.61 -0.66
N SER A 58 -5.98 -14.39 0.40
CA SER A 58 -6.24 -13.93 1.78
C SER A 58 -4.95 -13.40 2.39
N GLY A 59 -5.01 -12.32 3.17
CA GLY A 59 -3.81 -11.63 3.63
C GLY A 59 -4.06 -10.48 4.58
N ASN A 60 -2.95 -9.90 5.03
CA ASN A 60 -2.94 -8.69 5.84
C ASN A 60 -3.17 -7.48 4.94
N TYR A 61 -3.97 -6.53 5.42
CA TYR A 61 -4.31 -5.32 4.68
C TYR A 61 -4.10 -4.06 5.52
N LEU A 62 -3.27 -3.16 4.99
CA LEU A 62 -2.96 -1.87 5.60
C LEU A 62 -3.48 -0.76 4.69
N ILE A 63 -4.12 0.25 5.28
CA ILE A 63 -4.50 1.47 4.57
C ILE A 63 -3.84 2.66 5.28
N PHE A 64 -3.04 3.41 4.53
CA PHE A 64 -2.51 4.70 4.96
C PHE A 64 -3.34 5.82 4.32
N GLN A 65 -3.82 6.76 5.12
CA GLN A 65 -4.30 8.05 4.62
C GLN A 65 -3.09 8.94 4.38
N ILE A 66 -2.95 9.43 3.14
CA ILE A 66 -1.92 10.39 2.78
C ILE A 66 -2.45 11.80 3.02
N GLN A 67 -1.64 12.63 3.64
CA GLN A 67 -1.99 14.01 3.99
C GLN A 67 -0.97 15.00 3.42
N ASN A 68 -1.40 16.22 3.16
CA ASN A 68 -0.53 17.37 2.92
C ASN A 68 -1.00 18.54 3.80
N HIS A 69 -0.15 19.00 4.71
CA HIS A 69 -0.54 20.04 5.70
C HIS A 69 -1.83 19.68 6.46
N SER A 70 -1.97 18.41 6.85
CA SER A 70 -3.15 17.84 7.52
C SER A 70 -4.42 17.72 6.67
N GLU A 71 -4.40 18.11 5.39
CA GLU A 71 -5.50 17.85 4.47
C GLU A 71 -5.38 16.44 3.87
N PRO A 72 -6.45 15.61 3.89
CA PRO A 72 -6.44 14.31 3.22
C PRO A 72 -6.29 14.44 1.71
N MET A 73 -5.31 13.74 1.14
CA MET A 73 -4.98 13.79 -0.30
C MET A 73 -5.32 12.51 -1.06
N GLY A 74 -5.49 11.40 -0.35
CA GLY A 74 -5.73 10.07 -0.91
C GLY A 74 -5.34 8.95 0.05
N HIS A 75 -5.33 7.73 -0.45
CA HIS A 75 -5.00 6.54 0.33
C HIS A 75 -3.94 5.68 -0.35
N LEU A 76 -3.11 5.02 0.45
CA LEU A 76 -2.23 3.95 0.03
C LEU A 76 -2.73 2.64 0.64
N HIS A 77 -3.19 1.74 -0.22
CA HIS A 77 -3.69 0.42 0.14
C HIS A 77 -2.58 -0.62 -0.08
N CYS A 78 -2.19 -1.33 0.97
CA CYS A 78 -1.09 -2.29 0.95
C CYS A 78 -1.62 -3.66 1.38
N PHE A 79 -1.30 -4.69 0.62
CA PHE A 79 -1.72 -6.06 0.84
C PHE A 79 -0.53 -7.01 0.73
N LEU A 80 -0.43 -7.94 1.67
CA LEU A 80 0.48 -9.09 1.62
C LEU A 80 -0.33 -10.35 1.93
N SER A 81 -0.31 -11.32 1.02
CA SER A 81 -0.98 -12.60 1.22
C SER A 81 -0.39 -13.36 2.43
N LEU A 82 -1.20 -14.22 3.06
CA LEU A 82 -0.78 -14.98 4.25
C LEU A 82 0.37 -15.96 3.96
N ASP A 83 0.35 -16.56 2.77
CA ASP A 83 1.42 -17.43 2.25
C ASP A 83 2.63 -16.63 1.72
N LYS A 84 2.55 -15.30 1.73
CA LYS A 84 3.56 -14.35 1.26
C LYS A 84 3.97 -14.55 -0.20
N THR A 85 3.07 -15.09 -1.02
CA THR A 85 3.31 -15.29 -2.46
C THR A 85 2.84 -14.10 -3.32
N PHE A 86 2.09 -13.19 -2.72
CA PHE A 86 1.48 -12.06 -3.42
C PHE A 86 1.52 -10.76 -2.61
N LEU A 87 1.93 -9.71 -3.30
CA LEU A 87 2.07 -8.34 -2.82
C LEU A 87 1.24 -7.43 -3.73
N SER A 88 0.45 -6.52 -3.13
CA SER A 88 -0.21 -5.44 -3.85
C SER A 88 -0.12 -4.12 -3.09
N ILE A 89 0.32 -3.05 -3.76
CA ILE A 89 0.32 -1.68 -3.24
C ILE A 89 -0.37 -0.77 -4.25
N ILE A 90 -1.40 -0.05 -3.82
CA ILE A 90 -2.27 0.74 -4.69
C ILE A 90 -2.44 2.13 -4.07
N ALA A 91 -2.02 3.17 -4.79
CA ALA A 91 -2.28 4.55 -4.45
C ALA A 91 -3.54 5.03 -5.19
N ILE A 92 -4.53 5.53 -4.45
CA ILE A 92 -5.83 6.03 -4.95
C ILE A 92 -6.08 7.44 -4.42
#